data_AF-A0A2M6GEI7-F1
#
_entry.id   AF-A0A2M6GEI7-F1
#
_cell.length_a   1.000
_cell.length_b   1.000
_cell.length_c   1.000
_cell.angle_alpha   90.00
_cell.angle_beta   90.00
_cell.angle_gamma   90.00
#
_symmetry.space_group_name_H-M   'P 1'
#
loop_
_entity.id
_entity.type
_entity.pdbx_description
1 polymer ?
#
loop_
_entity_poly.entity_id
_entity_poly.type
_entity_poly.pdbx_seq_one_letter_code
_entity_poly.pdbx_strand_id
1 'polypeptide(L)'
;MHGISLDEPLQFWFDTKVPRTTLPKNLITQAIAAPTKPDSEKKNLRVFWLGNVPELEEIAFTKKGQNKKHAVLTFFEKAEVFQLKTNPIIGNWLRQLLTQLHHDYATKLLLKDLEISFPADAGMPFSQFLISPEWLLLREKGLLIF
;
A
#
# COMPACT_ATOMS: atom_id res chain seq x y z
N MET A 1 -15.05 30.11 1.66
CA MET A 1 -14.10 31.04 2.30
C MET A 1 -13.73 32.11 1.29
N HIS A 2 -14.00 33.38 1.56
CA HIS A 2 -13.81 34.48 0.59
C HIS A 2 -12.49 35.26 0.75
N GLY A 3 -11.43 34.66 1.30
CA GLY A 3 -10.06 35.22 1.26
C GLY A 3 -9.84 36.59 1.93
N ILE A 4 -10.86 37.17 2.56
CA ILE A 4 -10.80 38.51 3.19
C ILE A 4 -9.92 38.44 4.44
N SER A 5 -9.00 39.40 4.56
CA SER A 5 -8.12 39.63 5.72
C SER A 5 -7.10 38.53 6.03
N LEU A 6 -6.66 37.75 5.03
CA LEU A 6 -5.50 36.85 5.14
C LEU A 6 -4.16 37.60 5.30
N ASP A 7 -4.12 38.85 4.87
CA ASP A 7 -2.93 39.71 4.98
C ASP A 7 -2.79 40.35 6.38
N GLU A 8 -3.86 40.33 7.19
CA GLU A 8 -3.82 40.88 8.53
C GLU A 8 -2.90 40.03 9.42
N PRO A 9 -2.00 40.67 10.20
CA PRO A 9 -1.15 39.94 11.13
C PRO A 9 -2.03 39.22 12.15
N LEU A 10 -1.64 38.02 12.59
CA LEU A 10 -2.44 37.22 13.53
C LEU A 10 -2.92 38.01 14.75
N GLN A 11 -2.11 38.94 15.28
CA GLN A 11 -2.45 39.80 16.42
C GLN A 11 -3.73 40.63 16.21
N PHE A 12 -4.09 40.96 14.96
CA PHE A 12 -5.35 41.63 14.63
C PHE A 12 -6.58 40.86 15.12
N TRP A 13 -6.48 39.52 15.21
CA TRP A 13 -7.57 38.63 15.55
C TRP A 13 -7.64 38.25 17.04
N PHE A 14 -6.66 38.64 17.85
CA PHE A 14 -6.56 38.21 19.25
C PHE A 14 -6.26 39.38 20.20
N ASP A 15 -7.06 39.52 21.26
CA ASP A 15 -6.85 40.51 22.35
C ASP A 15 -5.68 40.14 23.28
N THR A 16 -5.06 38.99 23.06
CA THR A 16 -3.93 38.48 23.84
C THR A 16 -2.67 38.40 22.99
N LYS A 17 -1.50 38.40 23.64
CA LYS A 17 -0.21 38.33 22.93
C LYS A 17 -0.09 37.03 22.16
N VAL A 18 0.01 37.12 20.84
CA VAL A 18 0.20 35.95 19.97
C VAL A 18 1.65 35.44 20.11
N PRO A 19 1.86 34.14 20.39
CA PRO A 19 3.19 33.54 20.40
C PRO A 19 3.88 33.65 19.04
N ARG A 20 5.21 33.80 19.03
CA ARG A 20 5.98 33.80 17.79
C ARG A 20 5.98 32.41 17.14
N THR A 21 5.80 32.35 15.83
CA THR A 21 5.95 31.11 15.06
C THR A 21 7.38 30.58 15.21
N THR A 22 7.51 29.36 15.73
CA THR A 22 8.80 28.66 15.89
C THR A 22 9.17 27.83 14.68
N LEU A 23 8.22 27.59 13.78
CA LEU A 23 8.37 26.77 12.59
C LEU A 23 8.88 27.60 11.38
N PRO A 24 9.69 27.02 10.49
CA PRO A 24 10.13 27.68 9.27
C PRO A 24 8.96 28.08 8.35
N LYS A 25 9.05 29.26 7.72
CA LYS A 25 8.02 29.77 6.78
C LYS A 25 7.77 28.82 5.58
N ASN A 26 8.77 28.03 5.22
CA ASN A 26 8.72 27.08 4.11
C ASN A 26 8.42 25.63 4.54
N LEU A 27 8.00 25.39 5.79
CA LEU A 27 7.72 24.05 6.30
C LEU A 27 6.75 23.27 5.40
N ILE A 28 5.63 23.91 5.02
CA ILE A 28 4.60 23.27 4.18
C ILE A 28 5.15 22.98 2.79
N THR A 29 5.88 23.93 2.19
CA THR A 29 6.52 23.75 0.88
C THR A 29 7.51 22.59 0.89
N GLN A 30 8.33 22.48 1.95
CA GLN A 30 9.26 21.36 2.12
C GLN A 30 8.53 20.03 2.29
N ALA A 31 7.43 20.00 3.05
CA ALA A 31 6.65 18.79 3.25
C ALA A 31 5.99 18.30 1.95
N ILE A 32 5.49 19.22 1.11
CA ILE A 32 4.90 18.90 -0.20
C ILE A 32 5.99 18.45 -1.20
N ALA A 33 7.17 19.09 -1.16
CA ALA A 33 8.29 18.76 -2.04
C ALA A 33 9.05 17.50 -1.62
N ALA A 34 8.82 16.98 -0.40
CA ALA A 34 9.47 15.78 0.07
C ALA A 34 9.08 14.58 -0.81
N PRO A 35 10.04 13.72 -1.18
CA PRO A 35 9.73 12.52 -1.96
C PRO A 35 8.77 11.62 -1.18
N THR A 36 7.88 10.94 -1.90
CA THR A 36 7.00 9.96 -1.26
C THR A 36 7.84 8.85 -0.67
N LYS A 37 7.63 8.58 0.62
CA LYS A 37 8.35 7.51 1.32
C LYS A 37 8.05 6.16 0.65
N PRO A 38 9.05 5.26 0.55
CA PRO A 38 8.81 3.90 0.10
C PRO A 38 7.86 3.20 1.07
N ASP A 39 7.14 2.18 0.58
CA ASP A 39 6.19 1.46 1.43
C ASP A 39 6.88 0.75 2.60
N SER A 40 8.16 0.35 2.46
CA SER A 40 8.96 -0.24 3.55
C SER A 40 9.10 0.66 4.80
N GLU A 41 8.95 1.99 4.65
CA GLU A 41 8.97 2.95 5.77
C GLU A 41 7.59 3.19 6.38
N LYS A 42 6.50 2.71 5.76
CA LYS A 42 5.12 2.95 6.15
C LYS A 42 4.58 1.88 7.10
N LYS A 43 5.43 1.33 7.97
CA LYS A 43 5.13 0.16 8.83
C LYS A 43 3.85 0.27 9.68
N ASN A 44 3.50 1.47 10.11
CA ASN A 44 2.33 1.74 10.96
C ASN A 44 1.10 2.24 10.19
N LEU A 45 1.14 2.25 8.86
CA LEU A 45 -0.02 2.56 8.03
C LEU A 45 -0.84 1.29 7.80
N ARG A 46 -2.15 1.47 7.64
CA ARG A 46 -3.10 0.38 7.41
C ARG A 46 -3.09 -0.02 5.95
N VAL A 47 -3.35 -1.30 5.71
CA VAL A 47 -3.48 -1.86 4.36
C VAL A 47 -4.95 -2.09 4.06
N PHE A 48 -5.38 -1.68 2.87
CA PHE A 48 -6.75 -1.87 2.40
C PHE A 48 -6.76 -2.39 0.96
N TRP A 49 -7.74 -3.22 0.63
CA TRP A 49 -7.96 -3.71 -0.73
C TRP A 49 -9.35 -3.26 -1.21
N LEU A 50 -9.38 -2.53 -2.33
CA LEU A 50 -10.63 -2.02 -2.91
C LEU A 50 -11.26 -2.95 -3.95
N GLY A 51 -10.47 -3.86 -4.51
CA GLY A 51 -10.94 -4.81 -5.52
C GLY A 51 -11.66 -6.00 -4.91
N ASN A 52 -12.14 -6.89 -5.78
CA ASN A 52 -12.71 -8.18 -5.37
C ASN A 52 -11.61 -9.16 -4.96
N VAL A 53 -11.99 -10.22 -4.26
CA VAL A 53 -11.07 -11.32 -3.97
C VAL A 53 -10.70 -12.03 -5.28
N PRO A 54 -9.41 -12.24 -5.59
CA PRO A 54 -9.00 -12.89 -6.84
C PRO A 54 -9.33 -14.39 -6.85
N GLU A 55 -9.41 -14.97 -8.04
CA GLU A 55 -9.31 -16.42 -8.22
C GLU A 55 -7.83 -16.83 -8.28
N LEU A 56 -7.48 -17.95 -7.63
CA LEU A 56 -6.12 -18.46 -7.60
C LEU A 56 -6.05 -19.78 -8.37
N GLU A 57 -5.15 -19.85 -9.34
CA GLU A 57 -4.83 -21.07 -10.09
C GLU A 57 -3.35 -21.41 -9.92
N GLU A 58 -3.03 -22.65 -9.53
CA GLU A 58 -1.66 -23.16 -9.51
C GLU A 58 -1.37 -23.97 -10.78
N ILE A 59 -0.43 -23.49 -11.59
CA ILE A 59 -0.07 -24.08 -12.87
C ILE A 59 1.32 -24.72 -12.76
N ALA A 60 1.37 -26.04 -12.99
CA ALA A 60 2.62 -26.79 -13.09
C ALA A 60 3.03 -26.94 -14.55
N PHE A 61 4.28 -26.60 -14.88
CA PHE A 61 4.86 -26.84 -16.20
C PHE A 61 6.21 -27.53 -16.08
N THR A 62 6.39 -28.59 -16.87
CA THR A 62 7.67 -29.29 -16.98
C THR A 62 8.46 -28.67 -18.13
N LYS A 63 9.58 -27.99 -17.84
CA LYS A 63 10.47 -27.43 -18.86
C LYS A 63 11.87 -27.98 -18.65
N LYS A 64 12.42 -28.67 -19.65
CA LYS A 64 13.75 -29.32 -19.58
C LYS A 64 13.90 -30.27 -18.36
N GLY A 65 12.88 -31.08 -18.06
CA GLY A 65 12.91 -32.04 -16.94
C GLY A 65 12.76 -31.42 -15.55
N GLN A 66 12.70 -30.09 -15.42
CA GLN A 66 12.39 -29.43 -14.16
C GLN A 66 10.90 -29.09 -14.11
N ASN A 67 10.23 -29.54 -13.04
CA ASN A 67 8.87 -29.13 -12.72
C ASN A 67 8.91 -27.75 -12.07
N LYS A 68 8.42 -26.74 -12.79
CA LYS A 68 8.20 -25.39 -12.24
C LYS A 68 6.72 -25.22 -11.95
N LYS A 69 6.41 -24.72 -10.76
CA LYS A 69 5.06 -24.32 -10.36
C LYS A 69 5.00 -22.80 -10.29
N HIS A 70 3.90 -22.23 -10.76
CA HIS A 70 3.58 -20.83 -10.57
C HIS A 70 2.11 -20.68 -10.19
N ALA A 71 1.80 -19.62 -9.48
CA ALA A 71 0.43 -19.19 -9.19
C ALA A 71 0.04 -18.05 -10.12
N VAL A 72 -1.21 -18.08 -10.57
CA VAL A 72 -1.86 -16.98 -11.28
C VAL A 72 -3.05 -16.53 -10.46
N LEU A 73 -3.04 -15.26 -10.05
CA LEU A 73 -4.20 -14.61 -9.43
C LEU A 73 -4.93 -13.82 -10.52
N THR A 74 -6.19 -14.16 -10.76
CA THR A 74 -7.05 -13.45 -11.72
C THR A 74 -8.03 -12.57 -10.97
N PHE A 75 -8.03 -11.28 -11.32
CA PHE A 75 -8.85 -10.25 -10.69
C PHE A 75 -9.93 -9.80 -11.66
N PHE A 76 -11.18 -9.86 -11.22
CA PHE A 76 -12.32 -9.43 -12.01
C PHE A 76 -12.85 -8.11 -11.47
N GLU A 77 -12.62 -7.03 -12.22
CA GLU A 77 -13.16 -5.71 -11.92
C GLU A 77 -14.16 -5.28 -12.99
N LYS A 78 -14.96 -4.25 -12.68
CA LYS A 78 -15.95 -3.73 -13.62
C LYS A 78 -15.31 -3.16 -14.90
N ALA A 79 -14.13 -2.56 -14.76
CA ALA A 79 -13.45 -1.90 -15.87
C ALA A 79 -12.56 -2.85 -16.67
N GLU A 80 -11.91 -3.82 -16.00
CA GLU A 80 -10.96 -4.72 -16.63
C GLU A 80 -10.80 -6.03 -15.84
N VAL A 81 -10.19 -7.02 -16.51
CA VAL A 81 -9.68 -8.23 -15.88
C VAL A 81 -8.17 -8.19 -15.99
N PHE A 82 -7.47 -8.40 -14.88
CA PHE A 82 -6.01 -8.45 -14.87
C PHE A 82 -5.49 -9.69 -14.12
N GLN A 83 -4.25 -10.06 -14.43
CA GLN A 83 -3.60 -11.23 -13.84
C GLN A 83 -2.29 -10.85 -13.18
N LEU A 84 -2.03 -11.46 -12.03
CA LEU A 84 -0.75 -11.40 -11.32
C LEU A 84 -0.15 -12.79 -11.27
N LYS A 85 1.06 -12.95 -11.81
CA LYS A 85 1.79 -14.22 -11.82
C LYS A 85 2.89 -14.17 -10.78
N THR A 86 2.97 -15.19 -9.93
CA THR A 86 3.99 -15.26 -8.88
C THR A 86 4.29 -16.73 -8.52
N ASN A 87 5.14 -16.96 -7.54
CA ASN A 87 5.34 -18.31 -7.02
C ASN A 87 4.13 -18.77 -6.18
N PRO A 88 3.87 -20.07 -6.04
CA PRO A 88 2.69 -20.56 -5.33
C PRO A 88 2.59 -20.10 -3.88
N ILE A 89 3.72 -19.93 -3.19
CA ILE A 89 3.76 -19.53 -1.78
C ILE A 89 3.24 -18.10 -1.61
N ILE A 90 3.77 -17.16 -2.40
CA ILE A 90 3.31 -15.76 -2.41
C ILE A 90 1.86 -15.68 -2.91
N GLY A 91 1.50 -16.48 -3.92
CA GLY A 91 0.15 -16.46 -4.49
C GLY A 91 -0.92 -16.90 -3.49
N ASN A 92 -0.68 -17.97 -2.74
CA ASN A 92 -1.57 -18.42 -1.67
C ASN A 92 -1.67 -17.39 -0.54
N TRP A 93 -0.54 -16.83 -0.12
CA TRP A 93 -0.51 -15.78 0.90
C TRP A 93 -1.30 -14.53 0.46
N LEU A 94 -1.11 -14.06 -0.77
CA LEU A 94 -1.88 -12.94 -1.33
C LEU A 94 -3.37 -13.26 -1.38
N ARG A 95 -3.75 -14.46 -1.82
CA ARG A 95 -5.16 -14.86 -1.86
C ARG A 95 -5.80 -14.81 -0.47
N GLN A 96 -5.10 -15.28 0.57
CA GLN A 96 -5.59 -15.23 1.95
C GLN A 96 -5.66 -13.78 2.46
N LEU A 97 -4.60 -13.00 2.29
CA LEU A 97 -4.52 -11.59 2.68
C LEU A 97 -5.67 -10.78 2.08
N LEU A 98 -5.86 -10.86 0.77
CA LEU A 98 -6.89 -10.08 0.07
C LEU A 98 -8.31 -10.53 0.44
N THR A 99 -8.48 -11.80 0.81
CA THR A 99 -9.75 -12.29 1.35
C THR A 99 -10.06 -11.67 2.70
N GLN A 100 -9.07 -11.62 3.58
CA GLN A 100 -9.20 -11.02 4.90
C GLN A 100 -9.53 -9.53 4.77
N LEU A 101 -8.80 -8.80 3.93
CA LEU A 101 -9.02 -7.37 3.68
C LEU A 101 -10.38 -7.07 3.06
N HIS A 102 -10.93 -7.99 2.24
CA HIS A 102 -12.24 -7.82 1.62
C HIS A 102 -13.41 -8.10 2.59
N HIS A 103 -13.29 -9.12 3.45
CA HIS A 103 -14.40 -9.53 4.32
C HIS A 103 -14.61 -8.60 5.51
N ASP A 104 -13.55 -7.96 6.00
CA ASP A 104 -13.63 -7.14 7.20
C ASP A 104 -12.90 -5.82 7.02
N TYR A 105 -13.65 -4.79 6.61
CA TYR A 105 -13.15 -3.42 6.53
C TYR A 105 -12.83 -2.82 7.91
N ALA A 106 -13.28 -3.44 9.01
CA ALA A 106 -12.88 -3.05 10.37
C ALA A 106 -11.54 -3.70 10.78
N THR A 107 -11.03 -4.68 10.02
CA THR A 107 -9.70 -5.25 10.22
C THR A 107 -8.65 -4.15 10.00
N LYS A 108 -8.04 -3.72 11.11
CA LYS A 108 -6.98 -2.69 11.12
C LYS A 108 -5.61 -3.31 10.85
N LEU A 109 -5.45 -4.06 9.76
CA LEU A 109 -4.17 -4.66 9.39
C LEU A 109 -3.17 -3.57 9.05
N LEU A 110 -2.02 -3.55 9.74
CA LEU A 110 -0.92 -2.65 9.47
C LEU A 110 0.09 -3.31 8.55
N LEU A 111 0.88 -2.51 7.83
CA LEU A 111 1.90 -3.05 6.92
C LEU A 111 2.96 -3.91 7.64
N LYS A 112 3.28 -3.59 8.90
CA LYS A 112 4.15 -4.44 9.73
C LYS A 112 3.53 -5.80 10.07
N ASP A 113 2.20 -5.90 10.11
CA ASP A 113 1.53 -7.17 10.39
C ASP A 113 1.61 -8.08 9.15
N LEU A 114 1.58 -7.48 7.94
CA LEU A 114 1.86 -8.17 6.70
C LEU A 114 3.30 -8.71 6.68
N GLU A 115 4.28 -7.91 7.12
CA GLU A 115 5.69 -8.32 7.23
C GLU A 115 5.85 -9.57 8.12
N ILE A 116 5.12 -9.62 9.25
CA ILE A 116 5.11 -10.77 10.16
C ILE A 116 4.45 -12.00 9.52
N SER A 117 3.36 -11.80 8.78
CA SER A 117 2.63 -12.89 8.11
C SER A 117 3.31 -13.40 6.83
N PHE A 118 4.29 -12.67 6.31
CA PHE A 118 4.90 -12.96 5.02
C PHE A 118 5.68 -14.29 5.08
N PRO A 119 5.48 -15.23 4.13
CA PRO A 119 6.07 -16.57 4.25
C PRO A 119 7.60 -16.55 4.22
N ALA A 120 8.24 -17.26 5.15
CA ALA A 120 9.69 -17.39 5.19
C ALA A 120 10.27 -18.07 3.93
N ASP A 121 9.51 -19.02 3.36
CA ASP A 121 9.92 -19.77 2.17
C ASP A 121 9.50 -19.08 0.85
N ALA A 122 9.10 -17.80 0.89
CA ALA A 122 8.68 -17.04 -0.30
C ALA A 122 9.81 -16.84 -1.34
N GLY A 123 11.07 -17.10 -0.96
CA GLY A 123 12.24 -16.97 -1.84
C GLY A 123 12.79 -15.54 -1.96
N MET A 124 12.22 -14.60 -1.19
CA MET A 124 12.70 -13.22 -1.07
C MET A 124 12.26 -12.63 0.28
N PRO A 125 12.94 -11.59 0.81
CA PRO A 125 12.47 -10.87 1.98
C PRO A 125 11.25 -9.98 1.65
N PHE A 126 10.42 -9.68 2.65
CA PHE A 126 9.25 -8.81 2.47
C PHE A 126 9.59 -7.43 1.92
N SER A 127 10.72 -6.84 2.35
CA SER A 127 11.19 -5.54 1.83
C SER A 127 11.46 -5.55 0.33
N GLN A 128 11.91 -6.69 -0.22
CA GLN A 128 12.09 -6.86 -1.67
C GLN A 128 10.75 -7.09 -2.37
N PHE A 129 9.81 -7.81 -1.73
CA PHE A 129 8.45 -7.97 -2.25
C PHE A 129 7.72 -6.62 -2.38
N LEU A 130 7.89 -5.69 -1.42
CA LEU A 130 7.28 -4.35 -1.47
C LEU A 130 7.71 -3.47 -2.66
N ILE A 131 8.77 -3.84 -3.37
CA ILE A 131 9.23 -3.15 -4.58
C ILE A 131 9.12 -4.02 -5.83
N SER A 132 8.49 -5.20 -5.72
CA SER A 132 8.34 -6.12 -6.83
C SER A 132 7.23 -5.67 -7.78
N PRO A 133 7.27 -6.09 -9.06
CA PRO A 133 6.21 -5.77 -10.02
C PRO A 133 4.82 -6.21 -9.55
N GLU A 134 4.73 -7.33 -8.84
CA GLU A 134 3.49 -7.87 -8.28
C GLU A 134 2.89 -6.93 -7.23
N TRP A 135 3.70 -6.43 -6.29
CA TRP A 135 3.24 -5.47 -5.30
C TRP A 135 2.84 -4.14 -5.94
N LEU A 136 3.67 -3.61 -6.84
CA LEU A 136 3.41 -2.34 -7.53
C LEU A 136 2.11 -2.41 -8.36
N LEU A 137 1.86 -3.54 -9.03
CA LEU A 137 0.61 -3.77 -9.76
C LEU A 137 -0.59 -3.76 -8.80
N LEU A 138 -0.51 -4.42 -7.64
CA LEU A 138 -1.58 -4.35 -6.65
C LEU A 138 -1.81 -2.92 -6.14
N ARG A 139 -0.73 -2.16 -5.91
CA ARG A 139 -0.81 -0.74 -5.50
C ARG A 139 -1.49 0.13 -6.55
N GLU A 140 -1.22 -0.12 -7.82
CA GLU A 140 -1.88 0.56 -8.95
C GLU A 140 -3.38 0.19 -9.03
N LYS A 141 -3.72 -1.08 -8.83
CA LYS A 141 -5.09 -1.59 -9.03
C LYS A 141 -6.05 -1.38 -7.87
N GLY A 142 -5.56 -1.05 -6.67
CA GLY A 142 -6.46 -0.71 -5.55
C GLY A 142 -5.99 -1.15 -4.16
N LEU A 143 -4.75 -1.60 -4.01
CA LEU A 143 -4.14 -1.85 -2.72
C LEU A 143 -3.66 -0.52 -2.15
N LEU A 144 -4.27 -0.07 -1.06
CA LEU A 144 -3.99 1.21 -0.42
C LEU A 144 -3.20 1.02 0.87
N ILE A 145 -2.35 1.99 1.19
CA ILE A 145 -1.57 2.07 2.43
C ILE A 145 -1.71 3.49 2.99
N PHE A 146 -2.39 3.66 4.12
CA PHE A 146 -2.68 4.97 4.72
C PHE A 146 -2.91 4.95 6.24
#